data_AF-A0A356SIY9-F1
#
_entry.id   AF-A0A356SIY9-F1
#
_cell.length_a   1.000
_cell.length_b   1.000
_cell.length_c   1.000
_cell.angle_alpha   90.00
_cell.angle_beta   90.00
_cell.angle_gamma   90.00
#
_symmetry.space_group_name_H-M   'P 1'
#
loop_
_entity.id
_entity.type
_entity.pdbx_description
1 polymer ?
#
loop_
_entity_poly.entity_id
_entity_poly.type
_entity_poly.pdbx_seq_one_letter_code
_entity_poly.pdbx_strand_id
1 'polypeptide(L)'
;RGAWEESNKALDITLAYAGALVEANRLDEAEGLLNEIRMVDRDALHEQLMAQIELKREAGKSPEIEALEAELANDESDHAARVKLAVQLTMSAHHRDALEHLLVVLRVDRDWNNGEAKRLYLDTIASIGKGDPLAAEYQRKLFSILY
;
A
#
# COMPACT_ATOMS: atom_id res chain seq x y z
N ARG A 1 -3.99 -19.33 2.36
CA ARG A 1 -5.33 -18.89 1.88
C ARG A 1 -6.42 -19.93 2.12
N GLY A 2 -6.25 -21.20 1.69
CA GLY A 2 -7.28 -22.25 1.83
C GLY A 2 -7.91 -22.37 3.22
N ALA A 3 -7.11 -22.49 4.29
CA ALA A 3 -7.64 -22.66 5.66
C ALA A 3 -8.46 -21.46 6.18
N TRP A 4 -8.18 -20.22 5.74
CA TRP A 4 -8.96 -19.04 6.15
C TRP A 4 -10.28 -18.95 5.38
N GLU A 5 -10.27 -19.22 4.07
CA GLU A 5 -11.48 -19.24 3.24
C GLU A 5 -12.42 -20.40 3.64
N GLU A 6 -11.86 -21.57 3.96
CA GLU A 6 -12.62 -22.74 4.43
C GLU A 6 -13.24 -22.54 5.82
N SER A 7 -12.69 -21.63 6.64
CA SER A 7 -13.20 -21.33 7.98
C SER A 7 -14.43 -20.42 8.02
N ASN A 8 -14.95 -20.01 6.86
CA ASN A 8 -15.97 -18.96 6.75
C ASN A 8 -15.54 -17.63 7.42
N LYS A 9 -14.24 -17.31 7.36
CA LYS A 9 -13.64 -16.12 7.99
C LYS A 9 -13.92 -16.02 9.49
N ALA A 10 -13.79 -17.12 10.23
CA ALA A 10 -13.91 -17.09 11.69
C ALA A 10 -12.93 -16.03 12.28
N LEU A 11 -13.37 -15.31 13.32
CA LEU A 11 -12.61 -14.19 13.89
C LEU A 11 -11.20 -14.62 14.30
N ASP A 12 -11.09 -15.73 15.03
CA ASP A 12 -9.85 -16.26 15.58
C ASP A 12 -8.83 -16.61 14.47
N ILE A 13 -9.32 -17.18 13.37
CA ILE A 13 -8.50 -17.57 12.21
C ILE A 13 -8.13 -16.32 11.38
N THR A 14 -8.99 -15.31 11.35
CA THR A 14 -8.71 -14.03 10.70
C THR A 14 -7.63 -13.26 11.45
N LEU A 15 -7.68 -13.21 12.78
CA LEU A 15 -6.65 -12.58 13.61
C LEU A 15 -5.32 -13.34 13.51
N ALA A 16 -5.34 -14.67 13.55
CA ALA A 16 -4.13 -15.47 13.35
C ALA A 16 -3.50 -15.27 11.95
N TYR A 17 -4.34 -15.18 10.91
CA TYR A 17 -3.86 -14.91 9.55
C TYR A 17 -3.31 -13.48 9.41
N ALA A 18 -3.96 -12.48 9.99
CA ALA A 18 -3.46 -11.11 10.05
C ALA A 18 -2.09 -11.05 10.75
N GLY A 19 -1.92 -11.75 11.87
CA GLY A 19 -0.62 -11.86 12.55
C GLY A 19 0.47 -12.45 11.66
N ALA A 20 0.17 -13.53 10.93
CA ALA A 20 1.13 -14.12 9.98
C ALA A 20 1.50 -13.15 8.84
N LEU A 21 0.56 -12.29 8.40
CA LEU A 21 0.82 -11.27 7.40
C LEU A 21 1.69 -10.13 7.95
N VAL A 22 1.49 -9.70 9.20
CA VAL A 22 2.35 -8.73 9.88
C VAL A 22 3.78 -9.25 10.00
N GLU A 23 3.96 -10.53 10.34
CA GLU A 23 5.29 -11.17 10.37
C GLU A 23 5.92 -11.28 8.99
N ALA A 24 5.13 -11.57 7.96
CA ALA A 24 5.58 -11.60 6.56
C ALA A 24 5.82 -10.20 5.95
N ASN A 25 5.73 -9.13 6.74
CA ASN A 25 5.82 -7.73 6.30
C ASN A 25 4.77 -7.32 5.24
N ARG A 26 3.65 -8.06 5.14
CA ARG A 26 2.53 -7.79 4.24
C ARG A 26 1.49 -6.93 4.95
N LEU A 27 1.95 -5.76 5.40
CA LEU A 27 1.22 -4.87 6.30
C LEU A 27 -0.14 -4.42 5.73
N ASP A 28 -0.19 -4.11 4.42
CA ASP A 28 -1.43 -3.68 3.75
C ASP A 28 -2.52 -4.78 3.75
N GLU A 29 -2.14 -6.04 3.51
CA GLU A 29 -3.12 -7.14 3.52
C GLU A 29 -3.57 -7.46 4.96
N ALA A 30 -2.65 -7.37 5.93
CA ALA A 30 -2.97 -7.53 7.35
C ALA A 30 -3.97 -6.45 7.81
N GLU A 31 -3.69 -5.18 7.51
CA GLU A 31 -4.54 -4.06 7.86
C GLU A 31 -5.91 -4.13 7.17
N GLY A 32 -5.95 -4.50 5.89
CA GLY A 32 -7.20 -4.71 5.15
C GLY A 32 -8.11 -5.74 5.83
N LEU A 33 -7.55 -6.88 6.26
CA LEU A 33 -8.29 -7.91 6.99
C LEU A 33 -8.76 -7.44 8.37
N LEU A 34 -7.90 -6.74 9.11
CA LEU A 34 -8.25 -6.20 10.43
C LEU A 34 -9.35 -5.15 10.34
N ASN A 35 -9.40 -4.37 9.24
CA ASN A 35 -10.45 -3.39 9.01
C ASN A 35 -11.81 -4.02 8.62
N GLU A 36 -11.83 -5.23 8.06
CA GLU A 36 -13.07 -6.00 7.83
C GLU A 36 -13.73 -6.51 9.12
N ILE A 37 -12.99 -6.58 10.24
CA ILE A 37 -13.53 -7.03 11.53
C ILE A 37 -14.49 -5.98 12.11
N ARG A 38 -15.69 -6.44 12.48
CA ARG A 38 -16.75 -5.62 13.07
C ARG A 38 -16.26 -5.00 14.38
N MET A 39 -16.61 -3.74 14.63
CA MET A 39 -16.24 -3.00 15.85
C MET A 39 -16.51 -3.79 17.15
N VAL A 40 -17.62 -4.53 17.22
CA VAL A 40 -18.01 -5.33 18.40
C VAL A 40 -17.09 -6.52 18.67
N ASP A 41 -16.33 -6.96 17.66
CA ASP A 41 -15.42 -8.09 17.70
C ASP A 41 -13.95 -7.64 17.77
N ARG A 42 -13.68 -6.33 17.82
CA ARG A 42 -12.32 -5.79 17.98
C ARG A 42 -11.91 -5.92 19.43
N ASP A 43 -10.96 -6.81 19.68
CA ASP A 43 -10.43 -7.10 21.00
C ASP A 43 -8.99 -6.58 21.16
N ALA A 44 -8.36 -6.89 22.29
CA ALA A 44 -6.99 -6.49 22.55
C ALA A 44 -5.98 -7.03 21.52
N LEU A 45 -6.25 -8.20 20.91
CA LEU A 45 -5.38 -8.79 19.89
C LEU A 45 -5.48 -8.01 18.58
N HIS A 46 -6.68 -7.57 18.19
CA HIS A 46 -6.88 -6.65 17.05
C HIS A 46 -6.07 -5.35 17.23
N GLU A 47 -6.21 -4.69 18.38
CA GLU A 47 -5.49 -3.44 18.68
C GLU A 47 -3.96 -3.65 18.67
N GLN A 48 -3.49 -4.76 19.25
CA GLN A 48 -2.07 -5.11 19.25
C GLN A 48 -1.52 -5.32 17.82
N LEU A 49 -2.28 -5.96 16.94
CA LEU A 49 -1.87 -6.16 15.55
C LEU A 49 -1.87 -4.85 14.76
N MET A 50 -2.88 -3.99 14.96
CA MET A 50 -2.91 -2.65 14.35
C MET A 50 -1.71 -1.80 14.80
N ALA A 51 -1.36 -1.81 16.09
CA ALA A 51 -0.19 -1.09 16.60
C ALA A 51 1.13 -1.64 16.03
N GLN A 52 1.25 -2.95 15.86
CA GLN A 52 2.44 -3.54 15.22
C GLN A 52 2.56 -3.17 13.75
N ILE A 53 1.44 -3.10 13.03
CA ILE A 53 1.41 -2.61 11.64
C ILE A 53 1.94 -1.18 11.61
N GLU A 54 1.41 -0.31 12.46
CA GLU A 54 1.79 1.10 12.49
C GLU A 54 3.28 1.27 12.82
N LEU A 55 3.79 0.58 13.84
CA LEU A 55 5.21 0.63 14.20
C LEU A 55 6.12 0.11 13.08
N LYS A 56 5.72 -0.96 12.37
CA LYS A 56 6.48 -1.46 11.23
C LYS A 56 6.43 -0.50 10.05
N ARG A 57 5.32 0.22 9.85
CA ARG A 57 5.23 1.27 8.83
C ARG A 57 6.11 2.46 9.16
N GLU A 58 6.06 2.92 10.41
CA GLU A 58 6.85 4.06 10.88
C GLU A 58 8.35 3.75 10.84
N ALA A 59 8.76 2.51 11.17
CA ALA A 59 10.14 2.07 11.00
C ALA A 59 10.61 2.03 9.52
N GLY A 60 9.68 1.99 8.57
CA GLY A 60 9.96 2.05 7.12
C GLY A 60 10.04 3.47 6.56
N LYS A 61 9.61 4.49 7.34
CA LYS A 61 9.69 5.90 6.95
C LYS A 61 11.10 6.41 7.17
N SER A 62 11.81 6.67 6.07
CA SER A 62 13.11 7.33 6.13
C SER A 62 12.94 8.85 6.25
N PRO A 63 13.94 9.58 6.78
CA PRO A 63 13.91 11.04 6.82
C PRO A 63 13.66 11.70 5.45
N GLU A 64 14.08 11.04 4.37
CA GLU A 64 13.82 11.48 3.00
C GLU A 64 12.33 11.38 2.62
N ILE A 65 11.63 10.34 3.08
CA ILE A 65 10.16 10.20 2.88
C ILE A 65 9.45 11.34 3.61
N GLU A 66 9.80 11.60 4.87
CA GLU A 66 9.18 12.67 5.67
C GLU A 66 9.42 14.05 5.05
N ALA A 67 10.63 14.31 4.55
CA ALA A 67 10.95 15.56 3.87
C ALA A 67 10.10 15.75 2.61
N LEU A 68 9.95 14.70 1.78
CA LEU A 68 9.14 14.73 0.57
C LEU A 68 7.64 14.86 0.86
N GLU A 69 7.14 14.22 1.93
CA GLU A 69 5.76 14.40 2.41
C GLU A 69 5.52 15.86 2.85
N ALA A 70 6.46 16.45 3.58
CA ALA A 70 6.39 17.85 4.00
C ALA A 70 6.45 18.82 2.81
N GLU A 71 7.28 18.55 1.80
CA GLU A 71 7.31 19.32 0.55
C GLU A 71 5.94 19.27 -0.15
N LEU A 72 5.36 18.07 -0.30
CA LEU A 72 4.05 17.89 -0.92
C LEU A 72 2.90 18.49 -0.10
N ALA A 73 3.02 18.56 1.22
CA ALA A 73 2.02 19.23 2.06
C ALA A 73 2.02 20.75 1.84
N ASN A 74 3.15 21.32 1.43
CA ASN A 74 3.24 22.74 1.07
C ASN A 74 2.82 22.99 -0.39
N ASP A 75 3.09 22.05 -1.30
CA ASP A 75 2.66 22.10 -2.69
C ASP A 75 2.17 20.73 -3.19
N GLU A 76 0.87 20.49 -3.06
CA GLU A 76 0.25 19.24 -3.49
C GLU A 76 0.33 19.02 -5.02
N SER A 77 0.58 20.08 -5.78
CA SER A 77 0.67 20.06 -7.24
C SER A 77 2.08 19.75 -7.76
N ASP A 78 3.08 19.64 -6.88
CA ASP A 78 4.42 19.23 -7.26
C ASP A 78 4.45 17.73 -7.61
N HIS A 79 4.16 17.44 -8.87
CA HIS A 79 4.23 16.09 -9.42
C HIS A 79 5.66 15.51 -9.40
N ALA A 80 6.70 16.35 -9.42
CA ALA A 80 8.08 15.86 -9.36
C ALA A 80 8.43 15.35 -7.95
N ALA A 81 8.08 16.10 -6.90
CA ALA A 81 8.18 15.64 -5.52
C ALA A 81 7.34 14.38 -5.29
N ARG A 82 6.13 14.32 -5.87
CA ARG A 82 5.24 13.16 -5.78
C ARG A 82 5.83 11.89 -6.37
N VAL A 83 6.45 11.99 -7.55
CA VAL A 83 7.14 10.85 -8.18
C VAL A 83 8.36 10.42 -7.36
N LYS A 84 9.16 11.36 -6.86
CA LYS A 84 10.30 11.04 -5.97
C LYS A 84 9.86 10.32 -4.70
N LEU A 85 8.78 10.79 -4.07
CA LEU A 85 8.18 10.16 -2.90
C LEU A 85 7.78 8.72 -3.22
N ALA A 86 7.10 8.50 -4.35
CA ALA A 86 6.72 7.15 -4.77
C ALA A 86 7.92 6.21 -5.00
N VAL A 87 9.05 6.72 -5.49
CA VAL A 87 10.30 5.93 -5.58
C VAL A 87 10.75 5.47 -4.19
N GLN A 88 10.84 6.39 -3.23
CA GLN A 88 11.28 6.07 -1.87
C GLN A 88 10.33 5.08 -1.19
N LEU A 89 9.02 5.32 -1.30
CA LEU A 89 8.00 4.42 -0.79
C LEU A 89 8.11 3.02 -1.41
N THR A 90 8.39 2.91 -2.71
CA THR A 90 8.61 1.62 -3.37
C THR A 90 9.83 0.89 -2.81
N MET A 91 10.91 1.61 -2.51
CA MET A 91 12.12 1.04 -1.92
C MET A 91 11.92 0.57 -0.47
N SER A 92 11.06 1.25 0.29
CA SER A 92 10.66 0.86 1.65
C SER A 92 9.52 -0.16 1.71
N ALA A 93 9.18 -0.80 0.58
CA ALA A 93 8.07 -1.76 0.44
C ALA A 93 6.67 -1.19 0.74
N HIS A 94 6.51 0.14 0.76
CA HIS A 94 5.24 0.86 0.82
C HIS A 94 4.61 1.00 -0.57
N HIS A 95 4.41 -0.14 -1.24
CA HIS A 95 4.01 -0.16 -2.64
C HIS A 95 2.62 0.43 -2.87
N ARG A 96 1.67 0.25 -1.94
CA ARG A 96 0.32 0.81 -2.05
C ARG A 96 0.36 2.34 -2.14
N ASP A 97 1.07 2.98 -1.21
CA ASP A 97 1.18 4.43 -1.15
C ASP A 97 1.92 4.98 -2.36
N ALA A 98 3.02 4.33 -2.76
CA ALA A 98 3.75 4.67 -3.98
C ALA A 98 2.83 4.67 -5.22
N LEU A 99 2.02 3.62 -5.36
CA LEU A 99 1.10 3.49 -6.50
C LEU A 99 -0.01 4.55 -6.46
N GLU A 100 -0.56 4.90 -5.30
CA GLU A 100 -1.54 6.00 -5.19
C GLU A 100 -0.93 7.34 -5.60
N HIS A 101 0.28 7.66 -5.12
CA HIS A 101 0.97 8.90 -5.51
C HIS A 101 1.22 8.98 -7.03
N LEU A 102 1.68 7.89 -7.65
CA LEU A 102 1.89 7.83 -9.10
C LEU A 102 0.58 7.91 -9.88
N LEU A 103 -0.48 7.30 -9.36
CA LEU A 103 -1.79 7.31 -9.99
C LEU A 103 -2.41 8.72 -10.00
N VAL A 104 -2.17 9.52 -8.95
CA VAL A 104 -2.53 10.94 -8.93
C VAL A 104 -1.83 11.69 -10.07
N VAL A 105 -0.52 11.50 -10.26
CA VAL A 105 0.22 12.14 -11.37
C VAL A 105 -0.36 11.71 -12.72
N LEU A 106 -0.57 10.41 -12.91
CA LEU A 106 -1.09 9.85 -14.17
C LEU A 106 -2.52 10.26 -14.51
N ARG A 107 -3.33 10.62 -13.51
CA ARG A 107 -4.67 11.19 -13.72
C ARG A 107 -4.61 12.61 -14.26
N VAL A 108 -3.60 13.39 -13.87
CA VAL A 108 -3.42 14.77 -14.32
C VAL A 108 -2.69 14.80 -15.67
N ASP A 109 -1.56 14.10 -15.75
CA ASP A 109 -0.75 14.01 -16.96
C ASP A 109 -0.24 12.57 -17.15
N ARG A 110 -0.76 11.92 -18.20
CA ARG A 110 -0.47 10.52 -18.54
C ARG A 110 0.92 10.32 -19.14
N ASP A 111 1.51 11.37 -19.70
CA ASP A 111 2.84 11.34 -20.32
C ASP A 111 3.84 12.18 -19.50
N TRP A 112 3.52 12.43 -18.23
CA TRP A 112 4.35 13.24 -17.34
C TRP A 112 5.81 12.81 -17.37
N ASN A 113 6.69 13.78 -17.62
CA ASN A 113 8.13 13.59 -17.80
C ASN A 113 8.47 12.44 -18.79
N ASN A 114 7.92 12.51 -20.00
CA ASN A 114 8.11 11.51 -21.06
C ASN A 114 7.66 10.09 -20.63
N GLY A 115 6.58 10.02 -19.86
CA GLY A 115 6.02 8.77 -19.38
C GLY A 115 6.78 8.12 -18.22
N GLU A 116 7.66 8.85 -17.53
CA GLU A 116 8.42 8.34 -16.39
C GLU A 116 7.49 7.81 -15.28
N ALA A 117 6.46 8.57 -14.92
CA ALA A 117 5.52 8.17 -13.87
C ALA A 117 4.84 6.83 -14.21
N LYS A 118 4.49 6.63 -15.48
CA LYS A 118 3.86 5.39 -15.97
C LYS A 118 4.84 4.22 -15.91
N ARG A 119 6.10 4.45 -16.30
CA ARG A 119 7.15 3.44 -16.21
C ARG A 119 7.35 3.00 -14.77
N LEU A 120 7.52 3.94 -13.85
CA LEU A 120 7.72 3.63 -12.43
C LEU A 120 6.52 2.90 -11.82
N TYR A 121 5.30 3.26 -12.21
CA TYR A 121 4.09 2.57 -11.78
C TYR A 121 4.08 1.10 -12.19
N LEU A 122 4.44 0.80 -13.44
CA LEU A 122 4.55 -0.57 -13.94
C LEU A 122 5.71 -1.34 -13.27
N ASP A 123 6.85 -0.68 -13.05
CA ASP A 123 7.99 -1.27 -12.36
C ASP A 123 7.63 -1.62 -10.90
N THR A 124 6.88 -0.76 -10.21
CA THR A 124 6.38 -1.00 -8.85
C THR A 124 5.40 -2.17 -8.81
N ILE A 125 4.48 -2.27 -9.78
CA ILE A 125 3.59 -3.44 -9.90
C ILE A 125 4.39 -4.72 -10.15
N ALA A 126 5.44 -4.64 -10.97
CA ALA A 126 6.30 -5.78 -11.26
C ALA A 126 7.10 -6.24 -10.03
N SER A 127 7.53 -5.31 -9.16
CA SER A 127 8.27 -5.63 -7.93
C SER A 127 7.41 -6.33 -6.88
N ILE A 128 6.11 -6.03 -6.79
CA ILE A 128 5.17 -6.70 -5.88
C ILE A 128 4.97 -8.18 -6.29
N GLY A 129 5.01 -8.47 -7.60
CA GLY A 129 4.90 -9.83 -8.14
C GLY A 129 3.51 -10.17 -8.71
N LYS A 130 3.49 -11.03 -9.74
CA LYS A 130 2.33 -11.31 -10.62
C LYS A 130 1.14 -12.04 -9.97
N GLY A 131 1.17 -12.31 -8.67
CA GLY A 131 0.08 -12.98 -7.95
C GLY A 131 -0.49 -12.17 -6.80
N ASP A 132 0.03 -10.97 -6.54
CA ASP A 132 -0.42 -10.19 -5.40
C ASP A 132 -1.75 -9.48 -5.71
N PRO A 133 -2.75 -9.54 -4.80
CA PRO A 133 -4.01 -8.83 -4.95
C PRO A 133 -3.84 -7.33 -5.18
N LEU A 134 -2.82 -6.71 -4.56
CA LEU A 134 -2.50 -5.30 -4.71
C LEU A 134 -2.14 -4.99 -6.17
N ALA A 135 -1.23 -5.77 -6.76
CA ALA A 135 -0.86 -5.63 -8.17
C ALA A 135 -2.09 -5.70 -9.09
N ALA A 136 -3.01 -6.64 -8.86
CA ALA A 136 -4.25 -6.79 -9.64
C ALA A 136 -5.25 -5.64 -9.42
N GLU A 137 -5.35 -5.08 -8.21
CA GLU A 137 -6.15 -3.89 -7.91
C GLU A 137 -5.64 -2.68 -8.70
N TYR A 138 -4.34 -2.39 -8.61
CA TYR A 138 -3.74 -1.22 -9.22
C TYR A 138 -3.60 -1.34 -10.75
N GLN A 139 -3.44 -2.54 -11.31
CA GLN A 139 -3.56 -2.75 -12.75
C GLN A 139 -4.94 -2.32 -13.26
N ARG A 140 -6.03 -2.72 -12.58
CA ARG A 140 -7.39 -2.32 -12.96
C ARG A 140 -7.59 -0.81 -12.86
N LYS A 141 -7.09 -0.17 -11.80
CA LYS A 141 -7.15 1.29 -11.64
C LYS A 141 -6.40 2.03 -12.77
N LEU A 142 -5.22 1.53 -13.18
CA LEU A 142 -4.48 2.10 -14.31
C LEU A 142 -5.29 2.00 -15.61
N PHE A 143 -5.87 0.83 -15.89
CA PHE A 143 -6.70 0.64 -17.07
C PHE A 143 -7.88 1.61 -17.12
N SER A 144 -8.52 1.91 -16.00
CA SER A 144 -9.65 2.85 -15.97
C SER A 144 -9.26 4.32 -16.23
N ILE A 145 -7.99 4.66 -16.16
CA ILE A 145 -7.48 6.01 -16.49
C ILE A 145 -6.99 6.04 -17.94
N LEU A 146 -6.64 4.86 -18.49
CA LEU A 146 -6.13 4.75 -19.85
C LEU A 146 -7.23 4.72 -20.91
N TYR A 147 -8.41 4.21 -20.57
CA TYR A 147 -9.59 4.05 -21.42
C TYR A 147 -10.74 4.96 -20.95
#